data_AF-A0A7Y9BHK6-F1
#
_entry.id   AF-A0A7Y9BHK6-F1
#
_cell.length_a   1.000
_cell.length_b   1.000
_cell.length_c   1.000
_cell.angle_alpha   90.00
_cell.angle_beta   90.00
_cell.angle_gamma   90.00
#
_symmetry.space_group_name_H-M   'P 1'
#
loop_
_entity.id
_entity.type
_entity.pdbx_description
1 polymer ?
#
loop_
_entity_poly.entity_id
_entity_poly.type
_entity_poly.pdbx_seq_one_letter_code
_entity_poly.pdbx_strand_id
1 'polypeptide(L)' 'MGATSTISAAFVTQTLSILLAKKFYQNGLNPPIFKSSNIEGGDEWNRKLITKFYGV' A
#
# COMPACT_ATOMS: atom_id res chain seq x y z
N MET A 1 10.44 13.24 -27.09
CA MET A 1 9.68 12.90 -25.87
C MET A 1 9.56 11.38 -25.82
N GLY A 2 10.16 10.73 -24.83
CA GLY A 2 10.15 9.26 -24.71
C GLY A 2 8.80 8.73 -24.22
N ALA A 3 8.70 7.41 -24.01
CA ALA A 3 7.52 6.79 -23.44
C ALA A 3 7.29 7.28 -21.99
N THR A 4 6.26 8.11 -21.78
CA THR A 4 5.87 8.63 -20.45
C THR A 4 4.78 7.82 -19.79
N SER A 5 4.16 6.88 -20.50
CA SER A 5 3.01 6.11 -20.01
C SER A 5 3.30 5.35 -18.71
N THR A 6 4.50 4.77 -18.55
CA THR A 6 4.87 4.04 -17.32
C THR A 6 4.91 4.94 -16.10
N ILE A 7 5.56 6.10 -16.18
CA ILE A 7 5.64 7.01 -15.03
C ILE A 7 4.28 7.63 -14.72
N SER A 8 3.50 8.00 -15.75
CA SER A 8 2.14 8.50 -15.59
C SER A 8 1.22 7.47 -14.93
N ALA A 9 1.25 6.22 -15.39
CA ALA A 9 0.44 5.13 -14.84
C ALA A 9 0.85 4.78 -13.41
N ALA A 10 2.15 4.74 -13.11
CA ALA A 10 2.65 4.51 -11.76
C ALA A 10 2.22 5.62 -10.79
N PHE A 11 2.33 6.89 -11.21
CA PHE A 11 1.89 8.03 -10.42
C PHE A 11 0.40 8.00 -10.11
N VAL A 12 -0.43 7.75 -11.12
CA VAL A 12 -1.90 7.66 -10.96
C VAL A 12 -2.26 6.48 -10.04
N THR A 13 -1.69 5.30 -10.28
CA THR A 13 -1.95 4.10 -9.46
C THR A 13 -1.57 4.32 -8.00
N GLN A 14 -0.40 4.89 -7.72
CA GLN A 14 0.01 5.15 -6.35
C GLN A 14 -0.81 6.23 -5.66
N THR A 15 -1.22 7.27 -6.40
CA THR A 15 -2.13 8.29 -5.88
C THR A 15 -3.46 7.64 -5.47
N LEU A 16 -4.00 6.75 -6.30
CA LEU A 16 -5.24 6.03 -6.00
C LEU A 16 -5.11 5.16 -4.74
N SER A 17 -4.01 4.42 -4.60
CA SER A 17 -3.71 3.62 -3.41
C SER A 17 -3.70 4.47 -2.13
N ILE A 18 -3.09 5.66 -2.17
CA ILE A 18 -3.04 6.60 -1.04
C ILE A 18 -4.43 7.13 -0.70
N LEU A 19 -5.22 7.53 -1.69
CA LEU A 19 -6.58 8.03 -1.48
C LEU A 19 -7.49 6.97 -0.88
N LEU A 20 -7.33 5.71 -1.28
CA LEU A 20 -8.07 4.59 -0.72
C LEU A 20 -7.71 4.35 0.75
N ALA A 21 -6.41 4.33 1.07
CA ALA A 21 -5.91 4.23 2.44
C ALA A 21 -6.45 5.36 3.34
N LYS A 22 -6.45 6.60 2.83
CA LYS A 22 -7.04 7.75 3.53
C LYS A 22 -8.53 7.53 3.82
N LYS A 23 -9.29 7.04 2.84
CA LYS A 23 -10.73 6.77 3.01
C LYS A 23 -11.00 5.67 4.03
N PHE A 24 -10.17 4.62 4.08
CA PHE A 24 -10.25 3.60 5.13
C PHE A 24 -10.10 4.23 6.52
N TYR A 25 -9.04 5.03 6.71
CA TYR A 25 -8.79 5.69 7.98
C TYR A 25 -9.93 6.63 8.39
N GLN A 26 -10.45 7.42 7.45
CA GLN A 26 -11.60 8.31 7.67
C GLN A 26 -12.87 7.55 8.09
N ASN A 27 -13.01 6.28 7.70
CA ASN A 27 -14.11 5.42 8.08
C ASN A 27 -13.85 4.66 9.40
N GLY A 28 -12.79 4.98 10.14
CA GLY A 28 -12.42 4.29 11.38
C GLY A 28 -11.81 2.91 11.16
N LEU A 29 -11.42 2.57 9.92
CA LEU A 29 -10.79 1.30 9.59
C LEU A 29 -9.26 1.46 9.59
N ASN A 30 -8.55 0.43 10.05
CA ASN A 30 -7.09 0.38 9.92
C ASN A 30 -6.72 -0.19 8.54
N PRO A 31 -6.12 0.58 7.63
CA PRO A 31 -5.82 0.11 6.28
C PRO A 31 -4.70 -0.95 6.28
N PRO A 32 -4.88 -2.07 5.55
CA PRO A 32 -3.88 -3.14 5.47
C PRO A 32 -2.76 -2.77 4.48
N ILE A 33 -1.86 -1.87 4.89
CA ILE A 33 -0.78 -1.35 4.05
C ILE A 33 0.54 -1.99 4.47
N PHE A 34 1.32 -2.49 3.51
CA PHE A 34 2.68 -2.95 3.78
C PHE A 34 3.55 -1.82 4.32
N LYS A 35 4.32 -2.11 5.37
CA LYS A 35 5.32 -1.21 5.94
C LYS A 35 6.65 -1.44 5.26
N SER A 36 7.42 -0.37 5.09
CA SER A 36 8.81 -0.47 4.67
C SER A 36 9.63 -1.24 5.71
N SER A 37 10.65 -1.97 5.27
CA SER A 37 11.53 -2.78 6.14
C SER A 37 12.37 -1.94 7.10
N ASN A 38 12.52 -0.64 6.84
CA ASN A 38 13.19 0.28 7.74
C ASN A 38 12.31 0.74 8.92
N ILE A 39 11.05 0.30 9.00
CA ILE A 39 10.16 0.58 10.12
C ILE A 39 10.26 -0.57 11.12
N GLU A 40 10.54 -0.23 12.38
CA GLU A 40 10.52 -1.19 13.48
C GLU A 40 9.18 -1.93 13.55
N GLY A 41 9.21 -3.26 13.66
CA GLY A 41 8.01 -4.10 13.63
C GLY A 41 7.33 -4.18 12.26
N GLY A 42 7.97 -3.70 11.19
CA GLY A 42 7.45 -3.70 9.83
C GLY A 42 7.28 -5.10 9.27
N ASP A 43 8.25 -5.97 9.49
CA ASP A 43 8.25 -7.34 8.97
C ASP A 43 7.17 -8.21 9.62
N GLU A 44 6.96 -8.12 10.93
CA GLU A 44 5.88 -8.84 11.63
C GLU A 44 4.51 -8.37 11.18
N TRP A 45 4.35 -7.06 10.97
CA TRP A 45 3.13 -6.49 10.42
C TRP A 45 2.86 -7.02 9.00
N ASN A 46 3.87 -6.98 8.13
CA ASN A 46 3.76 -7.45 6.75
C ASN A 46 3.44 -8.95 6.69
N ARG A 47 4.05 -9.75 7.56
CA ARG A 47 3.77 -11.19 7.67
C ARG A 47 2.32 -11.46 8.03
N LYS A 48 1.73 -10.70 8.96
CA LYS A 48 0.30 -10.79 9.30
C LYS A 48 -0.59 -10.49 8.09
N LEU A 49 -0.23 -9.48 7.29
CA LEU A 49 -0.98 -9.16 6.07
C LEU A 49 -0.86 -10.26 5.01
N ILE A 50 0.34 -10.81 4.82
CA ILE A 50 0.58 -11.92 3.88
C ILE A 50 -0.27 -13.12 4.27
N THR A 51 -0.18 -13.58 5.51
CA THR A 51 -0.97 -14.72 6.00
C THR A 51 -2.48 -14.45 5.88
N LYS A 52 -2.93 -13.23 6.17
CA LYS A 52 -4.35 -12.87 6.11
C LYS A 52 -4.92 -12.82 4.69
N PHE A 53 -4.18 -12.26 3.73
CA PHE A 53 -4.72 -11.95 2.39
C PHE A 53 -4.21 -12.86 1.28
N TYR A 54 -3.04 -13.47 1.45
CA TYR A 54 -2.42 -14.35 0.45
C TYR A 54 -2.42 -15.82 0.86
N GLY A 55 -2.74 -16.13 2.12
CA GLY A 55 -2.89 -17.50 2.61
C GLY A 55 -1.59 -18.32 2.59
N VAL A 56 -0.44 -17.65 2.58
CA VAL A 56 0.91 -18.23 2.61
C VAL A 56 1.69 -17.79 3.86
#